data_AF-A0A6V7J1W2-F1
#
_entry.id   AF-A0A6V7J1W2-F1
#
_cell.length_a   1.000
_cell.length_b   1.000
_cell.length_c   1.000
_cell.angle_alpha   90.00
_cell.angle_beta   90.00
_cell.angle_gamma   90.00
#
_symmetry.space_group_name_H-M   'P 1'
#
loop_
_entity.id
_entity.type
_entity.pdbx_description
1 polymer ?
#
loop_
_entity_poly.entity_id
_entity_poly.type
_entity_poly.pdbx_seq_one_letter_code
_entity_poly.pdbx_strand_id
1 'polypeptide(L)'
;LRQLDLEVLRRLHRKVNIVPVIAKADTLTTNEVKKLKDRILADIEEHEIQIYQFPDCDSDEDEEFKQQDKELKATVPFAVVGSSTVLEVAGRKVRGRQYPWGVVE
;
A
#
# COMPACT_ATOMS: atom_id res chain seq x y z
N LEU A 1 2.05 -0.19 14.34
CA LEU A 1 3.46 -0.18 13.90
C LEU A 1 4.33 -0.70 15.03
N ARG A 2 5.43 -1.39 14.76
CA ARG A 2 6.37 -1.78 15.83
C ARG A 2 7.17 -0.56 16.26
N GLN A 3 7.71 -0.57 17.48
CA GLN A 3 8.52 0.55 17.99
C GLN A 3 9.71 0.89 17.08
N LEU A 4 10.37 -0.12 16.51
CA LEU A 4 11.44 0.08 15.55
C LEU A 4 10.98 0.83 14.29
N ASP A 5 9.80 0.48 13.77
CA ASP A 5 9.25 1.11 12.56
C ASP A 5 9.00 2.61 12.85
N LEU A 6 8.41 2.94 14.01
CA LEU A 6 8.16 4.32 14.43
C LEU A 6 9.46 5.14 14.55
N GLU A 7 10.50 4.57 15.16
CA GLU A 7 11.78 5.25 15.32
C GLU A 7 12.46 5.55 13.97
N VAL A 8 12.44 4.58 13.05
CA VAL A 8 12.98 4.75 11.70
C VAL A 8 12.20 5.82 10.94
N LEU A 9 10.87 5.73 10.94
CA LEU A 9 10.00 6.70 10.27
C LEU A 9 10.21 8.12 10.83
N ARG A 10 10.30 8.28 12.15
CA ARG A 10 10.51 9.57 12.81
C ARG A 10 11.86 10.22 12.46
N ARG A 11 12.90 9.41 12.25
CA ARG A 11 14.23 9.91 11.85
C ARG A 11 14.31 10.26 10.36
N LEU A 12 13.51 9.62 9.52
CA LEU A 12 13.57 9.73 8.06
C LEU A 12 12.55 10.70 7.46
N HIS A 13 11.38 10.90 8.09
CA HIS A 13 10.24 11.60 7.49
C HIS A 13 10.54 13.04 7.03
N ARG A 14 11.59 13.68 7.56
CA ARG A 14 12.00 15.06 7.23
C ARG A 14 13.12 15.13 6.19
N LYS A 15 13.70 13.97 5.84
CA LYS A 15 14.87 13.88 4.96
C LYS A 15 14.51 13.28 3.61
N VAL A 16 13.49 12.42 3.57
CA VAL A 16 13.08 11.67 2.38
C VAL A 16 11.56 11.54 2.34
N ASN A 17 11.04 11.38 1.13
CA ASN A 17 9.63 11.02 0.91
C ASN A 17 9.42 9.55 1.28
N ILE A 18 8.51 9.29 2.23
CA ILE A 18 8.21 7.94 2.70
C ILE A 18 6.88 7.48 2.14
N VAL A 19 6.87 6.34 1.45
CA VAL A 19 5.66 5.66 0.99
C VAL A 19 5.46 4.38 1.79
N PRO A 20 4.44 4.31 2.67
CA PRO A 20 4.20 3.12 3.48
C PRO A 20 3.57 1.99 2.65
N VAL A 21 4.10 0.78 2.82
CA VAL A 21 3.68 -0.43 2.09
C VAL A 21 3.49 -1.58 3.07
N ILE A 22 2.35 -2.26 2.98
CA ILE A 22 2.05 -3.52 3.66
C ILE A 22 2.60 -4.65 2.79
N ALA A 23 3.70 -5.26 3.23
CA ALA A 23 4.32 -6.38 2.54
C ALA A 23 3.52 -7.68 2.74
N LYS A 24 3.61 -8.60 1.77
CA LYS A 24 2.98 -9.94 1.80
C LYS A 24 1.49 -9.86 2.15
N ALA A 25 0.77 -8.97 1.46
CA ALA A 25 -0.65 -8.77 1.71
C ALA A 25 -1.50 -10.04 1.54
N ASP A 26 -1.00 -11.02 0.78
CA ASP A 26 -1.59 -12.35 0.59
C ASP A 26 -1.64 -13.21 1.87
N THR A 27 -0.95 -12.79 2.93
CA THR A 27 -1.03 -13.43 4.26
C THR A 27 -2.21 -12.94 5.10
N LEU A 28 -2.89 -11.89 4.64
CA LEU A 28 -3.99 -11.24 5.35
C LEU A 28 -5.27 -11.36 4.52
N THR A 29 -6.40 -11.52 5.20
CA THR A 29 -7.71 -11.39 4.57
C THR A 29 -8.01 -9.92 4.25
N THR A 30 -8.94 -9.67 3.34
CA THR A 30 -9.37 -8.30 2.97
C THR A 30 -9.80 -7.46 4.17
N ASN A 31 -10.48 -8.08 5.14
CA ASN A 31 -10.89 -7.43 6.38
C ASN A 31 -9.70 -7.11 7.31
N GLU A 32 -8.71 -7.99 7.39
CA GLU A 32 -7.50 -7.76 8.19
C GLU A 32 -6.62 -6.69 7.57
N VAL A 33 -6.49 -6.66 6.24
CA VAL A 33 -5.80 -5.59 5.52
C VAL A 33 -6.45 -4.25 5.84
N LYS A 34 -7.78 -4.15 5.77
CA LYS A 34 -8.50 -2.90 6.09
C LYS A 34 -8.20 -2.43 7.52
N LYS A 35 -8.35 -3.34 8.51
CA LYS A 35 -8.04 -3.04 9.92
C LYS A 35 -6.59 -2.62 10.11
N LEU A 36 -5.65 -3.24 9.39
CA LEU A 36 -4.23 -2.92 9.48
C LEU A 36 -3.93 -1.55 8.86
N LYS A 37 -4.56 -1.21 7.73
CA LYS A 37 -4.45 0.12 7.11
C LYS A 37 -4.91 1.21 8.07
N ASP A 38 -6.10 1.05 8.64
CA ASP A 38 -6.67 2.02 9.59
C ASP A 38 -5.74 2.21 10.81
N ARG A 39 -5.20 1.10 11.35
CA ARG A 39 -4.27 1.16 12.48
C ARG A 39 -2.95 1.83 12.13
N ILE A 40 -2.37 1.56 10.95
CA ILE A 40 -1.12 2.19 10.51
C ILE A 40 -1.32 3.70 10.34
N LEU A 41 -2.44 4.13 9.74
CA LEU A 41 -2.75 5.54 9.56
C LEU A 41 -2.93 6.26 10.90
N ALA A 42 -3.66 5.64 11.84
CA ALA A 42 -3.81 6.18 13.19
C ALA A 42 -2.47 6.32 13.92
N ASP A 43 -1.60 5.30 13.84
CA ASP A 43 -0.26 5.36 14.46
C ASP A 43 0.61 6.47 13.83
N ILE A 44 0.52 6.69 12.51
CA ILE A 44 1.27 7.74 11.80
C ILE A 44 0.81 9.13 12.25
N GLU A 45 -0.51 9.33 12.38
CA GLU A 45 -1.10 10.59 12.84
C GLU A 45 -0.75 10.87 14.31
N GLU A 46 -0.88 9.87 15.19
CA GLU A 46 -0.56 9.98 16.62
C GLU A 46 0.92 10.38 16.87
N HIS A 47 1.83 9.89 16.02
CA HIS A 47 3.27 10.15 16.16
C HIS A 47 3.77 11.32 15.30
N GLU A 48 2.86 12.06 14.66
CA GLU A 48 3.14 13.21 13.79
C GLU A 48 4.14 12.89 12.66
N ILE A 49 4.08 11.68 12.11
CA ILE A 49 5.00 11.21 11.08
C ILE A 49 4.54 11.72 9.70
N GLN A 50 5.42 12.45 9.02
CA GLN A 50 5.15 12.93 7.66
C GLN A 50 5.43 11.84 6.62
N ILE A 51 4.38 11.31 6.01
CA ILE A 51 4.48 10.45 4.82
C ILE A 51 4.27 11.27 3.55
N TYR A 52 4.70 10.73 2.41
CA TYR A 52 4.46 11.36 1.13
C TYR A 52 2.96 11.42 0.87
N GLN A 53 2.44 12.65 0.76
CA GLN A 53 1.07 12.91 0.33
C GLN A 53 1.09 13.18 -1.16
N PHE A 54 0.24 12.46 -1.90
CA PHE A 54 0.05 12.74 -3.32
C PHE A 54 -0.50 14.16 -3.47
N PRO A 55 0.05 14.98 -4.40
CA PRO A 55 -0.47 16.31 -4.65
C PRO A 55 -1.96 16.26 -5.01
N ASP A 56 -2.68 17.33 -4.74
CA ASP A 56 -4.07 17.45 -5.16
C ASP A 56 -4.14 17.68 -6.67
N CYS A 57 -5.08 17.01 -7.33
CA CYS A 57 -5.39 17.23 -8.74
C CYS A 57 -5.72 18.69 -9.00
N ASP A 58 -5.21 19.21 -10.11
CA ASP A 58 -5.50 20.57 -10.55
C ASP A 58 -6.99 20.73 -10.85
N SER A 59 -7.52 21.93 -10.62
CA SER A 59 -8.96 22.22 -10.73
C SER A 59 -9.54 21.96 -12.12
N ASP A 60 -8.67 22.00 -13.12
CA ASP A 60 -8.89 21.96 -14.56
C ASP A 60 -8.85 20.52 -15.13
N GLU A 61 -8.55 19.52 -14.30
CA GLU A 61 -8.62 18.11 -14.68
C GLU A 61 -10.06 17.56 -14.66
N ASP A 62 -10.31 16.59 -15.53
CA ASP A 62 -11.61 15.93 -15.69
C ASP A 62 -12.04 15.18 -14.41
N GLU A 63 -13.36 15.05 -14.19
CA GLU A 63 -13.90 14.39 -12.99
C GLU A 63 -13.46 12.92 -12.85
N GLU A 64 -13.25 12.22 -13.97
CA GLU A 64 -12.77 10.84 -13.98
C GLU A 64 -11.36 10.74 -13.38
N PHE A 65 -10.48 11.69 -13.70
CA PHE A 65 -9.12 11.73 -13.17
C PHE A 65 -9.10 12.06 -11.68
N LYS A 66 -9.93 13.02 -11.24
CA LYS A 66 -10.11 13.35 -9.82
C LYS A 66 -10.62 12.17 -8.99
N GLN A 67 -11.51 11.35 -9.56
CA GLN A 67 -12.01 10.15 -8.91
C GLN A 67 -10.91 9.09 -8.77
N GLN A 68 -10.10 8.86 -9.82
CA GLN A 68 -8.97 7.94 -9.77
C GLN A 68 -7.92 8.35 -8.73
N ASP A 69 -7.58 9.65 -8.65
CA ASP A 69 -6.63 10.14 -7.66
C ASP A 69 -7.13 9.95 -6.22
N LYS A 70 -8.42 10.20 -5.99
CA LYS A 70 -9.06 9.96 -4.69
C LYS A 70 -9.01 8.48 -4.28
N GLU A 71 -9.26 7.57 -5.23
CA GLU A 71 -9.15 6.13 -4.99
C GLU A 71 -7.70 5.70 -4.72
N LEU A 72 -6.74 6.30 -5.43
CA LEU A 72 -5.32 6.06 -5.21
C LEU A 72 -4.88 6.52 -3.80
N LYS A 73 -5.26 7.73 -3.39
CA LYS A 73 -5.02 8.28 -2.06
C LYS A 73 -5.63 7.41 -0.96
N ALA A 74 -6.87 6.92 -1.16
CA ALA A 74 -7.54 6.01 -0.22
C ALA A 74 -6.88 4.63 -0.13
N THR A 75 -6.05 4.25 -1.11
CA THR A 75 -5.36 2.96 -1.12
C THR A 75 -4.12 2.94 -0.23
N VAL A 76 -3.57 4.09 0.16
CA VAL A 76 -2.40 4.20 1.05
C VAL A 76 -2.78 3.78 2.48
N PRO A 77 -1.99 2.91 3.15
CA PRO A 77 -0.77 2.26 2.67
C PRO A 77 -1.04 1.10 1.70
N PHE A 78 -0.20 0.98 0.65
CA PHE A 78 -0.38 -0.03 -0.41
C PHE A 78 -0.17 -1.44 0.13
N ALA A 79 -1.14 -2.32 -0.09
CA ALA A 79 -1.04 -3.73 0.26
C ALA A 79 -0.54 -4.51 -0.96
N VAL A 80 0.71 -4.94 -0.93
CA VAL A 80 1.38 -5.51 -2.12
C VAL A 80 1.78 -6.96 -1.92
N VAL A 81 1.79 -7.68 -3.04
CA VAL A 81 2.31 -9.03 -3.15
C VAL A 81 3.42 -9.00 -4.20
N GLY A 82 4.60 -9.50 -3.84
CA GLY A 82 5.73 -9.61 -4.77
C GLY A 82 5.91 -11.05 -5.22
N SER A 83 6.16 -11.26 -6.51
CA SER A 83 6.63 -12.55 -7.03
C SER A 83 7.72 -12.35 -8.08
N SER A 84 8.78 -13.16 -7.99
CA SER A 84 9.80 -13.32 -9.02
C SER A 84 9.52 -14.50 -9.96
N THR A 85 8.52 -15.33 -9.64
CA THR A 85 8.16 -16.53 -10.39
C THR A 85 7.09 -16.20 -11.43
N VAL A 86 7.29 -16.70 -12.66
CA VAL A 86 6.30 -16.60 -13.74
C VAL A 86 5.54 -17.91 -13.82
N LEU A 87 4.22 -17.83 -13.73
CA LEU A 87 3.29 -18.95 -13.80
C LEU A 87 2.43 -18.82 -15.06
N GLU A 88 2.01 -19.95 -15.61
CA GLU A 88 1.05 -19.96 -16.73
C GLU A 88 -0.35 -20.23 -16.18
N VAL A 89 -1.21 -19.21 -16.22
CA VAL A 89 -2.59 -19.27 -15.75
C VAL A 89 -3.49 -18.98 -16.95
N ALA A 90 -4.39 -19.91 -17.28
CA ALA A 90 -5.31 -19.78 -18.41
C ALA A 90 -4.64 -19.39 -19.75
N GLY A 91 -3.44 -19.93 -20.01
CA GLY A 91 -2.67 -19.67 -21.24
C GLY A 91 -1.92 -18.33 -21.27
N ARG A 92 -1.92 -17.57 -20.17
CA ARG A 92 -1.15 -16.34 -20.01
C ARG A 92 -0.04 -16.51 -18.98
N LYS A 93 1.14 -15.97 -19.30
CA LYS A 93 2.28 -15.94 -18.37
C LYS A 93 2.14 -14.73 -17.46
N VAL A 94 1.82 -14.98 -16.19
CA VAL A 94 1.62 -13.96 -15.15
C VAL A 94 2.65 -14.13 -14.04
N ARG A 95 3.04 -13.04 -13.38
CA ARG A 95 3.86 -13.14 -12.18
C ARG A 95 2.93 -13.40 -11.00
N GLY A 96 3.18 -14.47 -10.26
CA GLY A 96 2.27 -14.84 -9.18
C GLY A 96 2.89 -15.80 -8.19
N ARG A 97 2.22 -15.98 -7.05
CA ARG A 97 2.60 -16.94 -6.00
C ARG A 97 1.63 -18.11 -6.04
N GLN A 98 2.15 -19.33 -6.21
CA GLN A 98 1.35 -20.53 -6.18
C GLN A 98 1.28 -21.11 -4.77
N TYR A 99 0.06 -21.38 -4.32
CA TYR A 99 -0.27 -22.03 -3.07
C TYR A 99 -1.08 -23.31 -3.33
N PRO A 100 -1.16 -24.24 -2.36
CA PRO A 100 -2.02 -25.43 -2.49
C PRO A 100 -3.50 -25.11 -2.74
N TRP A 101 -3.96 -23.92 -2.32
CA TRP A 101 -5.34 -23.46 -2.45
C TRP A 101 -5.58 -22.49 -3.62
N GLY A 102 -4.56 -22.15 -4.42
CA GLY A 102 -4.73 -21.26 -5.57
C GLY A 102 -3.50 -20.46 -5.94
N VAL A 103 -3.66 -19.52 -6.87
CA VAL A 103 -2.60 -18.63 -7.33
C VAL A 103 -2.98 -17.19 -6.98
N VAL A 104 -2.02 -16.45 -6.44
CA VAL A 104 -2.13 -15.00 -6.24
C VAL A 104 -1.39 -14.31 -7.38
N GLU A 105 -2.10 -13.46 -8.12
CA GLU A 105 -1.60 -12.58 -9.19
C GLU A 105 -1.42 -11.16 -8.68
#